data_AF-A0A821ALI3-F1
#
_entry.id   AF-A0A821ALI3-F1
#
_cell.length_a   1.000
_cell.length_b   1.000
_cell.length_c   1.000
_cell.angle_alpha   90.00
_cell.angle_beta   90.00
_cell.angle_gamma   90.00
#
_symmetry.space_group_name_H-M   'P 1'
#
loop_
_entity.id
_entity.type
_entity.pdbx_description
1 polymer ?
#
loop_
_entity_poly.entity_id
_entity_poly.type
_entity_poly.pdbx_seq_one_letter_code
_entity_poly.pdbx_strand_id
1 'polypeptide(L)'
;MGGVSGYIGLLLQLTSTLYQLLMSLQLALADYVPSVGKIDHGAWRSFESDGRSDVSCGFVDGDLIETYLDLPKSVQQELIQDLRGENNIPINTTVEELVKIIEELARIH
;
A
#
# COMPACT_ATOMS: atom_id res chain seq x y z
N MET A 1 3.06 18.48 -1.12
CA MET A 1 3.55 18.66 0.26
C MET A 1 5.07 18.72 0.21
N GLY A 2 5.71 19.55 1.04
CA GLY A 2 7.18 19.60 1.13
C GLY A 2 7.61 19.54 2.60
N GLY A 3 8.65 18.76 2.89
CA GLY A 3 9.18 18.62 4.24
C GLY A 3 10.52 19.35 4.45
N VAL A 4 10.89 19.56 5.72
CA VAL A 4 12.15 20.24 6.10
C VAL A 4 13.40 19.49 5.65
N SER A 5 13.30 18.17 5.46
CA SER A 5 14.39 17.32 4.96
C SER A 5 14.53 17.33 3.43
N GLY A 6 13.75 18.15 2.73
CA GLY A 6 13.80 18.29 1.28
C GLY A 6 12.98 17.26 0.49
N TYR A 7 12.19 16.40 1.16
CA TYR A 7 11.27 15.52 0.47
C TYR A 7 10.05 16.30 -0.07
N ILE A 8 9.58 15.90 -1.25
CA ILE A 8 8.34 16.37 -1.85
C ILE A 8 7.40 15.18 -1.91
N GLY A 9 6.21 15.32 -1.33
CA GLY A 9 5.18 14.28 -1.30
C GLY A 9 3.88 14.73 -1.95
N LEU A 10 3.15 13.77 -2.52
CA LEU A 10 1.84 13.96 -3.12
C LEU A 10 0.76 13.38 -2.19
N LEU A 11 -0.39 14.05 -2.08
CA LEU A 11 -1.57 13.51 -1.40
C LEU A 11 -2.72 13.44 -2.41
N LEU A 12 -3.24 12.24 -2.63
CA LEU A 12 -4.33 11.99 -3.57
C LEU A 12 -5.56 11.44 -2.84
N GLN A 13 -6.74 11.76 -3.37
CA GLN A 13 -7.99 11.17 -2.92
C GLN A 13 -8.29 9.90 -3.74
N LEU A 14 -8.65 8.82 -3.06
CA LEU A 14 -9.01 7.55 -3.68
C LEU A 14 -10.52 7.33 -3.60
N THR A 15 -11.08 6.64 -4.59
CA THR A 15 -12.45 6.12 -4.49
C THR A 15 -12.49 5.00 -3.45
N SER A 16 -13.66 4.76 -2.83
CA SER A 16 -13.79 3.70 -1.80
C SER A 16 -13.30 2.33 -2.32
N THR A 17 -13.70 1.96 -3.54
CA THR A 17 -13.29 0.70 -4.17
C THR A 17 -11.78 0.61 -4.36
N LEU A 18 -11.14 1.69 -4.84
CA LEU A 18 -9.69 1.71 -5.05
C LEU A 18 -8.94 1.68 -3.71
N TYR A 19 -9.43 2.41 -2.71
CA TYR A 19 -8.88 2.39 -1.36
C TYR A 19 -8.88 0.98 -0.77
N GLN A 20 -10.00 0.25 -0.85
CA GLN A 20 -10.10 -1.12 -0.31
C GLN A 20 -9.13 -2.07 -1.01
N LEU A 21 -9.01 -1.97 -2.34
CA LEU A 21 -8.06 -2.77 -3.12
C LEU A 21 -6.62 -2.50 -2.69
N LEU A 22 -6.21 -1.23 -2.68
CA LEU A 22 -4.84 -0.85 -2.35
C LEU A 22 -4.50 -1.08 -0.88
N MET A 23 -5.46 -0.91 0.03
CA MET A 23 -5.28 -1.24 1.44
C MET A 23 -5.05 -2.74 1.63
N SER A 24 -5.83 -3.59 0.97
CA SER A 24 -5.60 -5.04 1.02
C SER A 24 -4.23 -5.41 0.44
N LEU A 25 -3.80 -4.76 -0.64
CA LEU A 25 -2.47 -4.99 -1.21
C LEU A 25 -1.36 -4.53 -0.26
N GLN A 26 -1.51 -3.37 0.38
CA GLN A 26 -0.56 -2.85 1.36
C GLN A 26 -0.33 -3.84 2.50
N LEU A 27 -1.41 -4.44 3.05
CA LEU A 27 -1.29 -5.43 4.11
C LEU A 27 -0.54 -6.68 3.62
N ALA A 28 -0.87 -7.18 2.44
CA ALA A 28 -0.19 -8.35 1.86
C ALA A 28 1.30 -8.06 1.57
N LEU A 29 1.62 -6.85 1.09
CA LEU A 29 3.00 -6.41 0.86
C LEU A 29 3.78 -6.19 2.15
N ALA A 30 3.14 -5.67 3.20
CA ALA A 30 3.80 -5.48 4.51
C ALA A 30 4.24 -6.83 5.12
N ASP A 31 3.46 -7.89 4.91
CA ASP A 31 3.82 -9.24 5.33
C ASP A 31 4.90 -9.88 4.45
N TYR A 32 4.87 -9.61 3.13
CA TYR A 32 5.80 -10.19 2.17
C TYR A 32 7.17 -9.49 2.14
N VAL A 33 7.20 -8.16 2.18
CA VAL A 33 8.41 -7.35 2.01
C VAL A 33 9.14 -7.28 3.35
N PRO A 34 10.32 -7.91 3.49
CA PRO A 34 11.05 -7.88 4.74
C PRO A 34 11.53 -6.47 5.06
N SER A 35 11.03 -5.92 6.16
CA SER A 35 11.48 -4.63 6.65
C SER A 35 12.94 -4.63 7.09
N VAL A 36 13.68 -3.59 6.71
CA VAL A 36 15.07 -3.38 7.15
C VAL A 36 15.08 -3.21 8.67
N GLY A 37 15.76 -4.11 9.37
CA GLY A 37 15.81 -4.09 10.84
C GLY A 37 14.59 -4.71 11.52
N LYS A 38 13.70 -5.41 10.80
CA LYS A 38 12.49 -6.07 11.32
C LYS A 38 11.49 -5.10 11.97
N ILE A 39 11.39 -3.88 11.46
CA ILE A 39 10.42 -2.89 11.92
C ILE A 39 9.09 -3.14 11.23
N ASP A 40 8.03 -3.37 11.99
CA ASP A 40 6.69 -3.55 11.43
C ASP A 40 6.22 -2.30 10.66
N HIS A 41 5.66 -2.48 9.46
CA HIS A 41 5.21 -1.36 8.62
C HIS A 41 4.07 -0.57 9.27
N GLY A 42 3.11 -1.27 9.89
CA GLY A 42 2.00 -0.64 10.62
C GLY A 42 2.49 0.18 11.80
N ALA A 43 3.47 -0.32 12.55
CA ALA A 43 4.12 0.42 13.61
C ALA A 43 4.88 1.65 13.09
N TRP A 44 5.59 1.53 11.96
CA TRP A 44 6.29 2.66 11.33
C TRP A 44 5.35 3.75 10.84
N ARG A 45 4.17 3.38 10.32
CA ARG A 45 3.17 4.33 9.81
C ARG A 45 2.14 4.78 10.84
N SER A 46 2.18 4.28 12.07
CA SER A 46 1.26 4.67 13.15
C SER A 46 1.34 6.16 13.45
N PHE A 47 0.21 6.75 13.83
CA PHE A 47 0.18 8.13 14.31
C PHE A 47 0.82 8.19 15.69
N GLU A 48 1.79 9.08 15.87
CA GLU A 48 2.49 9.29 17.14
C GLU A 48 2.47 10.78 17.50
N SER A 49 2.07 11.09 18.73
CA SER A 49 2.03 12.45 19.26
C SER A 49 1.99 12.43 20.79
N ASP A 50 2.97 13.07 21.44
CA ASP A 50 3.05 13.24 22.91
C ASP A 50 2.72 11.98 23.72
N GLY A 51 3.29 10.84 23.33
CA GLY A 51 3.10 9.56 24.04
C GLY A 51 1.77 8.85 23.72
N ARG A 52 0.97 9.40 22.81
CA ARG A 52 -0.19 8.72 22.21
C ARG A 52 0.24 8.08 20.90
N SER A 53 -0.08 6.80 20.74
CA SER A 53 0.08 6.06 19.50
C SER A 53 -1.27 5.52 19.06
N ASP A 54 -1.68 5.81 17.83
CA ASP A 54 -2.89 5.26 17.21
C ASP A 54 -2.56 4.61 15.87
N VAL A 55 -3.33 3.58 15.50
CA VAL A 55 -3.17 2.89 14.21
C VAL A 55 -3.50 3.85 13.06
N SER A 56 -2.68 3.83 12.01
CA SER A 56 -2.95 4.60 10.80
C SER A 56 -4.27 4.16 10.16
N CYS A 57 -5.15 5.11 9.83
CA CYS A 57 -6.44 4.83 9.21
C CYS A 57 -6.73 5.78 8.04
N GLY A 58 -7.35 5.27 6.98
CA GLY A 58 -7.74 6.09 5.83
C GLY A 58 -6.59 6.51 4.91
N PHE A 59 -5.40 5.94 5.07
CA PHE A 59 -4.22 6.24 4.26
C PHE A 59 -3.63 4.98 3.65
N VAL A 60 -3.12 5.10 2.42
CA VAL A 60 -2.35 4.08 1.72
C VAL A 60 -0.96 4.66 1.43
N ASP A 61 0.07 3.86 1.66
CA ASP A 61 1.47 4.19 1.45
C ASP A 61 1.89 3.92 0.01
N GLY A 62 1.94 4.97 -0.81
CA GLY A 62 2.28 4.88 -2.24
C GLY A 62 3.64 4.21 -2.48
N ASP A 63 4.65 4.54 -1.67
CA ASP A 63 6.00 3.99 -1.80
C ASP A 63 5.97 2.45 -1.64
N LEU A 64 5.21 1.95 -0.67
CA LEU A 64 5.07 0.50 -0.46
C LEU A 64 4.31 -0.15 -1.61
N ILE A 65 3.21 0.45 -2.07
CA ILE A 65 2.42 -0.07 -3.19
C ILE A 65 3.25 -0.18 -4.47
N GLU A 66 4.10 0.80 -4.75
CA GLU A 66 4.94 0.82 -5.94
C GLU A 66 5.97 -0.32 -5.97
N THR A 67 6.43 -0.80 -4.81
CA THR A 67 7.33 -1.97 -4.73
C THR A 67 6.73 -3.22 -5.37
N TYR A 68 5.40 -3.31 -5.51
CA TYR A 68 4.73 -4.41 -6.20
C TYR A 68 5.20 -4.57 -7.66
N LEU A 69 5.50 -3.46 -8.34
CA LEU A 69 5.96 -3.48 -9.74
C LEU A 69 7.33 -4.15 -9.90
N ASP A 70 8.14 -4.14 -8.85
CA ASP A 70 9.47 -4.76 -8.83
C ASP A 70 9.44 -6.25 -8.46
N LEU A 71 8.27 -6.78 -8.06
CA LEU A 71 8.13 -8.18 -7.66
C LEU A 71 8.09 -9.13 -8.87
N PRO A 72 8.61 -10.37 -8.72
CA PRO A 72 8.44 -11.40 -9.74
C PRO A 72 6.96 -11.70 -9.99
N LYS A 73 6.59 -11.98 -11.26
CA LYS A 73 5.19 -12.30 -11.63
C LYS A 73 4.57 -13.44 -10.82
N SER A 74 5.35 -14.43 -10.41
CA SER A 74 4.85 -15.53 -9.57
C SER A 74 4.37 -15.04 -8.20
N VAL A 75 5.09 -14.08 -7.60
CA VAL A 75 4.75 -13.47 -6.31
C VAL A 75 3.54 -12.56 -6.46
N GLN A 76 3.50 -11.77 -7.54
CA GLN A 76 2.34 -10.96 -7.89
C GLN A 76 1.05 -11.79 -7.96
N GLN A 77 1.12 -12.96 -8.60
CA GLN A 77 0.00 -13.90 -8.69
C GLN A 77 -0.43 -14.49 -7.35
N GLU A 78 0.52 -14.74 -6.44
CA GLU A 78 0.26 -15.23 -5.09
C GLU A 78 -0.45 -14.15 -4.27
N LEU A 79 0.11 -12.94 -4.22
CA LEU A 79 -0.45 -11.83 -3.45
C LEU A 79 -1.89 -11.47 -3.86
N ILE A 80 -2.21 -11.54 -5.15
CA ILE A 80 -3.57 -11.28 -5.65
C ILE A 80 -4.59 -12.28 -5.09
N GLN A 81 -4.22 -13.55 -4.89
CA GLN A 81 -5.14 -14.58 -4.38
C GLN A 81 -5.56 -14.30 -2.94
N ASP A 82 -4.75 -13.56 -2.19
CA ASP A 82 -4.97 -13.23 -0.79
C ASP A 82 -5.67 -11.89 -0.58
N LEU A 83 -5.96 -11.14 -1.65
CA LEU A 83 -6.66 -9.87 -1.53
C LEU A 83 -8.12 -10.05 -1.08
N ARG A 84 -8.51 -9.29 -0.07
CA ARG A 84 -9.84 -9.30 0.54
C ARG A 84 -10.36 -7.88 0.65
N GLY A 85 -11.58 -7.66 0.16
CA GLY A 85 -12.29 -6.39 0.26
C GLY A 85 -13.17 -6.33 1.50
N GLU A 86 -14.18 -5.45 1.45
CA GLU A 86 -15.15 -5.29 2.54
C GLU A 86 -15.87 -6.62 2.84
N ASN A 87 -16.10 -6.87 4.14
CA ASN A 87 -16.69 -8.11 4.64
C ASN A 87 -15.92 -9.38 4.26
N ASN A 88 -14.60 -9.27 4.05
CA ASN A 88 -13.71 -10.38 3.72
C ASN A 88 -14.05 -11.07 2.38
N ILE A 89 -14.66 -10.33 1.46
CA ILE A 89 -15.02 -10.83 0.12
C ILE A 89 -13.76 -10.82 -0.76
N PRO A 90 -13.41 -11.92 -1.45
CA PRO A 90 -12.29 -11.95 -2.37
C PRO A 90 -12.41 -10.88 -3.45
N ILE A 91 -11.35 -10.12 -3.67
CA ILE A 91 -11.31 -9.14 -4.76
C ILE A 91 -10.91 -9.87 -6.03
N ASN A 92 -11.80 -9.89 -7.02
CA ASN A 92 -11.49 -10.46 -8.32
C ASN A 92 -10.75 -9.41 -9.16
N THR A 93 -9.44 -9.53 -9.24
CA THR A 93 -8.57 -8.71 -10.09
C THR A 93 -7.49 -9.57 -10.72
N THR A 94 -6.98 -9.17 -11.87
CA THR A 94 -5.85 -9.82 -12.55
C THR A 94 -4.54 -9.09 -12.27
N VAL A 95 -3.40 -9.77 -12.48
CA VAL A 95 -2.08 -9.15 -12.37
C VAL A 95 -1.98 -7.97 -13.32
N GLU A 96 -2.45 -8.14 -14.56
CA GLU A 96 -2.40 -7.12 -15.61
C GLU A 96 -3.22 -5.88 -15.23
N GLU A 97 -4.41 -6.05 -14.66
CA GLU A 97 -5.22 -4.94 -14.17
C GLU A 97 -4.55 -4.20 -13.01
N LEU A 98 -4.04 -4.94 -12.02
CA LEU A 98 -3.41 -4.34 -10.85
C LEU A 98 -2.13 -3.59 -11.21
N VAL A 99 -1.28 -4.17 -12.06
CA VAL A 99 -0.09 -3.49 -12.62
C VAL A 99 -0.49 -2.21 -13.34
N LYS A 100 -1.50 -2.27 -14.20
CA LYS A 100 -1.97 -1.09 -14.93
C LYS A 100 -2.45 0.02 -13.99
N ILE A 101 -3.18 -0.32 -12.93
CA ILE A 101 -3.64 0.64 -11.92
C ILE A 101 -2.44 1.31 -11.23
N ILE A 102 -1.46 0.52 -10.80
CA ILE A 102 -0.29 1.05 -10.07
C ILE A 102 0.58 1.92 -11.00
N GLU A 103 0.80 1.50 -12.25
CA GLU A 103 1.49 2.33 -13.25
C GLU A 103 0.76 3.64 -13.55
N GLU A 104 -0.58 3.63 -13.58
CA GLU A 104 -1.39 4.85 -13.73
C GLU A 104 -1.20 5.81 -12.56
N LEU A 105 -1.11 5.29 -11.33
CA LEU A 105 -0.86 6.09 -10.13
C LEU A 105 0.58 6.63 -10.08
N ALA A 106 1.57 5.81 -10.47
CA ALA A 106 2.97 6.19 -10.51
C ALA A 106 3.22 7.35 -11.50
N ARG A 107 2.46 7.44 -12.59
CA ARG A 107 2.57 8.55 -13.56
C ARG A 107 2.12 9.92 -13.04
N ILE A 108 1.49 9.98 -11.86
CA ILE A 108 0.95 11.24 -11.30
C ILE A 108 2.06 12.08 -10.66
N HIS A 109 3.25 11.50 -10.43
CA HIS A 109 4.39 12.19 -9.84
C HIS A 109 5.71 11.93 -10.59
#